data_AF-A0A1N7CZE5-F1
#
_entry.id   AF-A0A1N7CZE5-F1
#
_cell.length_a   1.000
_cell.length_b   1.000
_cell.length_c   1.000
_cell.angle_alpha   90.00
_cell.angle_beta   90.00
_cell.angle_gamma   90.00
#
_symmetry.space_group_name_H-M   'P 1'
#
loop_
_entity.id
_entity.type
_entity.pdbx_description
1 polymer ?
#
loop_
_entity_poly.entity_id
_entity_poly.type
_entity_poly.pdbx_seq_one_letter_code
_entity_poly.pdbx_strand_id
1 'polypeptide(L)'
;MHAEFPAQALAAVATLVASLIAAAVAFVNLTLTKELKTSEFRQAWIDALREDLAKFLGAARAFARAAEVVHTFGPEYKDKIPLFIRDDKISELRYQAAETLSRIRLRLNPEEPEHEELLRLLVKAVRIQNEALANGGSVQDALDAVDAANDYARPVLKREWKRVKAGELPFRVVRNWLAPTIFIVSIAFLVFMWNGTFKI
;
A
#
# COMPACT_ATOMS: atom_id res chain seq x y z
N MET A 1 -50.05 39.40 11.11
CA MET A 1 -50.67 38.06 11.08
C MET A 1 -49.56 37.04 11.02
N HIS A 2 -49.20 36.44 12.15
CA HIS A 2 -48.34 35.26 12.14
C HIS A 2 -49.24 34.09 11.76
N ALA A 3 -49.00 33.48 10.59
CA ALA A 3 -49.69 32.25 10.24
C ALA A 3 -49.16 31.16 11.17
N GLU A 4 -49.97 30.74 12.14
CA GLU A 4 -49.67 29.59 12.98
C GLU A 4 -49.77 28.33 12.12
N PHE A 5 -48.65 27.66 11.90
CA PHE A 5 -48.66 26.37 11.22
C PHE A 5 -49.36 25.33 12.09
N PRO A 6 -50.28 24.52 11.53
CA PRO A 6 -50.92 23.45 12.29
C PRO A 6 -49.86 22.45 12.78
N ALA A 7 -49.95 22.05 14.05
CA ALA A 7 -48.96 21.19 14.71
C ALA A 7 -48.67 19.88 13.94
N GLN A 8 -49.67 19.36 13.22
CA GLN A 8 -49.56 18.18 12.36
C GLN A 8 -48.59 18.42 11.17
N ALA A 9 -48.61 19.60 10.55
CA ALA A 9 -47.70 19.95 9.46
C ALA A 9 -46.26 20.08 9.97
N LEU A 10 -46.08 20.61 11.19
CA LEU A 10 -44.78 20.69 11.87
C LEU A 10 -44.19 19.31 12.15
N ALA A 11 -45.00 18.39 12.68
CA ALA A 11 -44.58 17.00 12.91
C ALA A 11 -44.18 16.28 11.62
N ALA A 12 -44.92 16.53 10.52
CA ALA A 12 -44.60 15.96 9.21
C ALA A 12 -43.25 16.51 8.67
N VAL A 13 -43.02 17.82 8.75
CA VAL A 13 -41.75 18.44 8.33
C VAL A 13 -40.59 17.93 9.17
N ALA A 14 -40.75 17.83 10.50
CA ALA A 14 -39.72 17.31 11.39
C ALA A 14 -39.34 15.85 11.05
N THR A 15 -40.34 15.01 10.75
CA THR A 15 -40.12 13.61 10.36
C THR A 15 -39.41 13.49 9.00
N LEU A 16 -39.78 14.33 8.03
CA LEU A 16 -39.11 14.39 6.73
C LEU A 16 -37.64 14.81 6.88
N VAL A 17 -37.37 15.85 7.67
CA VAL A 17 -36.00 16.31 7.93
C VAL A 17 -35.19 15.22 8.66
N ALA A 18 -35.77 14.59 9.69
CA ALA A 18 -35.11 13.51 10.42
C ALA A 18 -34.78 12.31 9.52
N SER A 19 -35.70 11.90 8.63
CA SER A 19 -35.46 10.79 7.70
C SER A 19 -34.39 11.11 6.65
N LEU A 20 -34.33 12.36 6.15
CA LEU A 20 -33.27 12.81 5.25
C LEU A 20 -31.90 12.83 5.94
N ILE A 21 -31.82 13.30 7.19
CA ILE A 21 -30.59 13.24 7.99
C ILE A 21 -30.17 11.79 8.19
N ALA A 22 -31.09 10.90 8.57
CA ALA A 22 -30.80 9.49 8.76
C ALA A 22 -30.28 8.82 7.47
N ALA A 23 -30.89 9.10 6.32
CA ALA A 23 -30.43 8.62 5.02
C ALA A 23 -29.02 9.14 4.68
N ALA A 24 -28.75 10.42 4.96
CA ALA A 24 -27.45 11.03 4.73
C ALA A 24 -26.36 10.41 5.63
N VAL A 25 -26.65 10.18 6.91
CA VAL A 25 -25.75 9.47 7.84
C VAL A 25 -25.48 8.05 7.37
N ALA A 26 -26.51 7.31 6.93
CA ALA A 26 -26.35 5.97 6.38
C ALA A 26 -25.43 5.95 5.15
N PHE A 27 -25.58 6.93 4.24
CA PHE A 27 -24.74 7.08 3.07
C PHE A 27 -23.27 7.40 3.42
N VAL A 28 -23.05 8.28 4.41
CA VAL A 28 -21.70 8.57 4.95
C VAL A 28 -21.08 7.27 5.49
N ASN A 29 -21.81 6.53 6.32
CA ASN A 29 -21.33 5.27 6.90
C ASN A 29 -20.99 4.22 5.84
N LEU A 30 -21.83 4.09 4.80
CA LEU A 30 -21.55 3.17 3.69
C LEU A 30 -20.27 3.56 2.95
N THR A 31 -20.08 4.86 2.69
CA THR A 31 -18.88 5.36 2.01
C THR A 31 -17.62 5.13 2.86
N LEU A 32 -17.70 5.41 4.16
CA LEU A 32 -16.61 5.15 5.11
C LEU A 32 -16.25 3.67 5.17
N THR A 33 -17.25 2.80 5.23
CA THR A 33 -17.04 1.34 5.27
C THR A 33 -16.36 0.84 4.00
N LYS A 34 -16.83 1.31 2.84
CA LYS A 34 -16.19 1.00 1.55
C LYS A 34 -14.73 1.49 1.54
N GLU A 35 -14.48 2.74 1.90
CA GLU A 35 -13.13 3.32 1.88
C GLU A 35 -12.19 2.59 2.83
N LEU A 36 -12.65 2.23 4.04
CA LEU A 36 -11.89 1.45 5.01
C LEU A 36 -11.47 0.12 4.40
N LYS A 37 -12.41 -0.61 3.79
CA LYS A 37 -12.14 -1.91 3.20
C LYS A 37 -11.19 -1.81 2.00
N THR A 38 -11.38 -0.82 1.14
CA THR A 38 -10.46 -0.57 0.02
C THR A 38 -9.06 -0.22 0.52
N SER A 39 -8.94 0.61 1.56
CA SER A 39 -7.66 0.97 2.16
C SER A 39 -6.97 -0.25 2.78
N GLU A 40 -7.71 -1.12 3.47
CA GLU A 40 -7.21 -2.38 4.02
C GLU A 40 -6.67 -3.30 2.91
N PHE A 41 -7.40 -3.48 1.81
CA PHE A 41 -6.92 -4.28 0.68
C PHE A 41 -5.67 -3.69 0.01
N ARG A 42 -5.60 -2.36 -0.13
CA ARG A 42 -4.40 -1.70 -0.67
C ARG A 42 -3.21 -1.82 0.28
N GLN A 43 -3.41 -1.70 1.59
CA GLN A 43 -2.37 -1.91 2.58
C GLN A 43 -1.86 -3.36 2.54
N ALA A 44 -2.76 -4.34 2.49
CA ALA A 44 -2.38 -5.75 2.34
C ALA A 44 -1.55 -6.00 1.07
N TRP A 45 -1.90 -5.36 -0.05
CA TRP A 45 -1.11 -5.43 -1.27
C TRP A 45 0.29 -4.78 -1.10
N ILE A 46 0.39 -3.58 -0.48
CA ILE A 46 1.68 -2.90 -0.22
C ILE A 46 2.55 -3.73 0.71
N ASP A 47 1.98 -4.28 1.78
CA ASP A 47 2.71 -5.06 2.78
C ASP A 47 3.21 -6.37 2.17
N ALA A 48 2.40 -7.04 1.34
CA ALA A 48 2.83 -8.22 0.59
C ALA A 48 3.94 -7.90 -0.42
N LEU A 49 3.87 -6.76 -1.12
CA LEU A 49 4.94 -6.30 -2.00
C LEU A 49 6.23 -6.01 -1.20
N ARG A 50 6.13 -5.34 -0.05
CA ARG A 50 7.28 -5.06 0.83
C ARG A 50 7.93 -6.34 1.33
N GLU A 51 7.11 -7.32 1.73
CA GLU A 51 7.58 -8.63 2.19
C GLU A 51 8.30 -9.39 1.07
N ASP A 52 7.70 -9.47 -0.12
CA ASP A 52 8.32 -10.16 -1.25
C ASP A 52 9.60 -9.46 -1.72
N LEU A 53 9.66 -8.12 -1.70
CA LEU A 53 10.89 -7.36 -1.95
C LEU A 53 11.98 -7.68 -0.94
N ALA A 54 11.65 -7.71 0.36
CA ALA A 54 12.63 -8.04 1.40
C ALA A 54 13.17 -9.46 1.25
N LYS A 55 12.31 -10.44 0.94
CA LYS A 55 12.70 -11.82 0.67
C LYS A 55 13.59 -11.92 -0.57
N PHE A 56 13.19 -11.29 -1.67
CA PHE A 56 13.97 -11.27 -2.91
C PHE A 56 15.35 -10.66 -2.70
N LEU A 57 15.41 -9.42 -2.17
CA LEU A 57 16.66 -8.68 -1.98
C LEU A 57 17.57 -9.38 -0.96
N GLY A 58 16.99 -9.94 0.11
CA GLY A 58 17.72 -10.74 1.09
C GLY A 58 18.31 -12.00 0.48
N ALA A 59 17.51 -12.75 -0.29
CA ALA A 59 17.96 -13.96 -0.98
C ALA A 59 19.05 -13.66 -2.02
N ALA A 60 18.85 -12.62 -2.83
CA ALA A 60 19.83 -12.17 -3.81
C ALA A 60 21.15 -11.75 -3.13
N ARG A 61 21.10 -10.97 -2.04
CA ARG A 61 22.30 -10.56 -1.30
C ARG A 61 23.03 -11.75 -0.69
N ALA A 62 22.30 -12.65 -0.02
CA ALA A 62 22.87 -13.85 0.59
C ALA A 62 23.54 -14.75 -0.46
N PHE A 63 22.90 -14.91 -1.62
CA PHE A 63 23.45 -15.68 -2.72
C PHE A 63 24.69 -15.03 -3.34
N ALA A 64 24.73 -13.71 -3.52
CA ALA A 64 25.93 -13.00 -3.97
C ALA A 64 27.11 -13.23 -3.00
N ARG A 65 26.87 -13.17 -1.68
CA ARG A 65 27.89 -13.45 -0.67
C ARG A 65 28.35 -14.92 -0.67
N ALA A 66 27.44 -15.86 -0.92
CA ALA A 66 27.84 -17.27 -1.10
C ALA A 66 28.75 -17.45 -2.32
N ALA A 67 28.46 -16.76 -3.43
CA ALA A 67 29.32 -16.77 -4.61
C ALA A 67 30.70 -16.19 -4.32
N GLU A 68 30.79 -15.08 -3.57
CA GLU A 68 32.05 -14.45 -3.13
C GLU A 68 32.99 -15.45 -2.45
N VAL A 69 32.45 -16.28 -1.56
CA VAL A 69 33.21 -17.29 -0.82
C VAL A 69 33.78 -18.33 -1.78
N VAL A 70 32.98 -18.83 -2.73
CA VAL A 70 33.44 -19.81 -3.72
C VAL A 70 34.54 -19.22 -4.61
N HIS A 71 34.39 -17.97 -5.06
CA HIS A 71 35.40 -17.28 -5.87
C HIS A 71 36.69 -17.02 -5.10
N THR A 72 36.61 -16.66 -3.82
CA THR A 72 37.78 -16.26 -3.02
C THR A 72 38.58 -17.45 -2.50
N PHE A 73 37.91 -18.53 -2.09
CA PHE A 73 38.54 -19.66 -1.38
C PHE A 73 38.64 -20.94 -2.21
N GLY A 74 38.05 -20.96 -3.41
CA GLY A 74 38.05 -22.10 -4.32
C GLY A 74 37.06 -23.21 -3.92
N PRO A 75 37.04 -24.34 -4.66
CA PRO A 75 36.07 -25.42 -4.44
C PRO A 75 36.19 -26.13 -3.07
N GLU A 76 37.35 -26.01 -2.41
CA GLU A 76 37.65 -26.58 -1.09
C GLU A 76 37.36 -25.60 0.07
N TYR A 77 36.51 -24.60 -0.14
CA TYR A 77 36.21 -23.57 0.85
C TYR A 77 35.55 -24.10 2.14
N LYS A 78 34.92 -25.29 2.08
CA LYS A 78 34.08 -25.88 3.13
C LYS A 78 34.84 -26.12 4.45
N ASP A 79 36.13 -26.40 4.38
CA ASP A 79 36.98 -26.63 5.56
C ASP A 79 37.66 -25.36 6.07
N LYS A 80 37.57 -24.25 5.31
CA LYS A 80 38.32 -23.01 5.56
C LYS A 80 37.50 -21.92 6.23
N ILE A 81 36.16 -22.00 6.19
CA ILE A 81 35.27 -20.94 6.69
C ILE A 81 34.13 -21.53 7.52
N PRO A 82 34.05 -21.24 8.83
CA PRO A 82 32.99 -21.79 9.69
C PRO A 82 31.58 -21.20 9.45
N LEU A 83 31.47 -20.09 8.70
CA LEU A 83 30.20 -19.36 8.48
C LEU A 83 29.71 -19.42 7.02
N PHE A 84 30.00 -20.50 6.29
CA PHE A 84 29.56 -20.63 4.89
C PHE A 84 28.09 -21.03 4.76
N ILE A 85 27.44 -20.56 3.68
CA ILE A 85 26.09 -20.99 3.31
C ILE A 85 26.17 -22.35 2.61
N ARG A 86 25.55 -23.37 3.19
CA ARG A 86 25.55 -24.74 2.66
C ARG A 86 24.89 -24.82 1.28
N ASP A 87 25.33 -25.76 0.44
CA ASP A 87 24.87 -25.91 -0.96
C ASP A 87 23.34 -26.12 -1.08
N ASP A 88 22.73 -26.86 -0.13
CA ASP A 88 21.28 -27.02 -0.02
C ASP A 88 20.57 -25.68 0.18
N LYS A 89 21.13 -24.84 1.06
CA LYS A 89 20.61 -23.50 1.31
C LYS A 89 20.80 -22.56 0.13
N ILE A 90 21.89 -22.70 -0.63
CA ILE A 90 22.11 -21.93 -1.87
C ILE A 90 21.01 -22.21 -2.90
N SER A 91 20.63 -23.49 -3.08
CA SER A 91 19.53 -23.87 -3.98
C SER A 91 18.19 -23.25 -3.52
N GLU A 92 17.90 -23.30 -2.22
CA GLU A 92 16.71 -22.70 -1.64
C GLU A 92 16.65 -21.18 -1.86
N LEU A 93 17.78 -20.48 -1.69
CA LEU A 93 17.87 -19.03 -1.93
C LEU A 93 17.60 -18.68 -3.40
N ARG A 94 18.09 -19.47 -4.36
CA ARG A 94 17.80 -19.26 -5.79
C ARG A 94 16.33 -19.46 -6.10
N TYR A 95 15.73 -20.53 -5.57
CA TYR A 95 14.31 -20.79 -5.73
C TYR A 95 13.48 -19.65 -5.13
N GLN A 96 13.79 -19.24 -3.90
CA GLN A 96 13.12 -18.14 -3.21
C GLN A 96 13.23 -16.83 -4.00
N ALA A 97 14.40 -16.50 -4.54
CA ALA A 97 14.58 -15.30 -5.36
C ALA A 97 13.75 -15.37 -6.66
N ALA A 98 13.72 -16.50 -7.35
CA ALA A 98 12.94 -16.66 -8.58
C ALA A 98 11.42 -16.60 -8.33
N GLU A 99 10.95 -17.26 -7.27
CA GLU A 99 9.54 -17.26 -6.85
C GLU A 99 9.09 -15.85 -6.46
N THR A 100 9.83 -15.19 -5.56
CA THR A 100 9.49 -13.84 -5.08
C THR A 100 9.59 -12.80 -6.19
N LEU A 101 10.56 -12.88 -7.10
CA LEU A 101 10.62 -12.00 -8.27
C LEU A 101 9.39 -12.14 -9.17
N SER A 102 8.92 -13.37 -9.40
CA SER A 102 7.71 -13.63 -10.17
C SER A 102 6.48 -13.02 -9.49
N ARG A 103 6.37 -13.19 -8.17
CA ARG A 103 5.31 -12.60 -7.35
C ARG A 103 5.35 -11.07 -7.33
N ILE A 104 6.54 -10.46 -7.29
CA ILE A 104 6.72 -9.00 -7.40
C ILE A 104 6.25 -8.53 -8.79
N ARG A 105 6.71 -9.18 -9.86
CA ARG A 105 6.35 -8.85 -11.24
C ARG A 105 4.83 -8.85 -11.47
N LEU A 106 4.12 -9.82 -10.90
CA LEU A 106 2.66 -9.90 -11.00
C LEU A 106 1.92 -8.80 -10.22
N ARG A 107 2.55 -8.22 -9.19
CA ARG A 107 1.94 -7.13 -8.40
C ARG A 107 2.21 -5.77 -8.98
N LEU A 108 3.39 -5.55 -9.55
CA LEU A 108 3.78 -4.28 -10.13
C LEU A 108 2.89 -3.93 -11.33
N ASN A 109 2.46 -2.67 -11.39
CA ASN A 109 1.63 -2.17 -12.48
C ASN A 109 2.52 -1.79 -13.68
N PRO A 110 2.38 -2.42 -14.86
CA PRO A 110 3.19 -2.09 -16.04
C PRO A 110 2.90 -0.69 -16.62
N GLU A 111 1.78 -0.07 -16.27
CA GLU A 111 1.45 1.29 -16.73
C GLU A 111 2.10 2.38 -15.89
N GLU A 112 2.78 2.03 -14.78
CA GLU A 112 3.46 2.98 -13.91
C GLU A 112 4.97 2.95 -14.16
N PRO A 113 5.58 4.06 -14.65
CA PRO A 113 7.01 4.09 -14.99
C PRO A 113 7.93 3.69 -13.83
N GLU A 114 7.60 4.05 -12.60
CA GLU A 114 8.39 3.71 -11.43
C GLU A 114 8.26 2.22 -11.05
N HIS A 115 7.14 1.59 -11.39
CA HIS A 115 6.99 0.15 -11.21
C HIS A 115 7.79 -0.63 -12.26
N GLU A 116 7.76 -0.18 -13.52
CA GLU A 116 8.61 -0.75 -14.56
C GLU A 116 10.09 -0.58 -14.25
N GLU A 117 10.50 0.60 -13.77
CA GLU A 117 11.89 0.87 -13.41
C GLU A 117 12.34 0.00 -12.23
N LEU A 118 11.50 -0.16 -11.21
CA LEU A 118 11.80 -1.08 -10.11
C LEU A 118 11.98 -2.52 -10.63
N LEU A 119 11.07 -3.01 -11.48
CA LEU A 119 11.18 -4.34 -12.08
C LEU A 119 12.47 -4.48 -12.89
N ARG A 120 12.83 -3.46 -13.69
CA ARG A 120 14.06 -3.42 -14.48
C ARG A 120 15.30 -3.56 -13.58
N LEU A 121 15.35 -2.85 -12.45
CA LEU A 121 16.45 -2.92 -11.49
C LEU A 121 16.55 -4.30 -10.82
N LEU A 122 15.43 -4.89 -10.43
CA LEU A 122 15.41 -6.25 -9.84
C LEU A 122 15.91 -7.31 -10.84
N VAL A 123 15.44 -7.24 -12.09
CA VAL A 123 15.90 -8.14 -13.17
C VAL A 123 17.38 -7.91 -13.49
N LYS A 124 17.84 -6.65 -13.49
CA LYS A 124 19.25 -6.31 -13.67
C LYS A 124 20.11 -6.94 -12.57
N ALA A 125 19.66 -6.92 -11.31
CA ALA A 125 20.37 -7.54 -10.20
C ALA A 125 20.53 -9.07 -10.41
N VAL A 126 19.47 -9.76 -10.83
CA VAL A 126 19.55 -11.20 -11.17
C VAL A 126 20.54 -11.45 -12.31
N ARG A 127 20.52 -10.62 -13.36
CA ARG A 127 21.42 -10.77 -14.50
C ARG A 127 22.88 -10.64 -14.10
N ILE A 128 23.24 -9.57 -13.39
CA ILE A 128 24.62 -9.33 -12.93
C ILE A 128 25.08 -10.44 -11.99
N GLN A 129 24.18 -10.90 -11.11
CA GLN A 129 24.47 -12.03 -10.22
C GLN A 129 24.76 -13.33 -10.97
N ASN A 130 24.02 -13.63 -12.04
CA ASN A 130 24.28 -14.81 -12.87
C ASN A 130 25.59 -14.66 -13.67
N GLU A 131 25.91 -13.45 -14.14
CA GLU A 131 27.18 -13.15 -14.82
C GLU A 131 28.38 -13.33 -13.89
N ALA A 132 28.25 -12.91 -12.61
CA ALA A 132 29.28 -13.11 -11.59
C ALA A 132 29.65 -14.59 -11.45
N LEU A 133 28.64 -15.46 -11.39
CA LEU A 133 28.82 -16.91 -11.27
C LEU A 133 29.38 -17.58 -12.53
N ALA A 134 28.83 -17.24 -13.70
CA ALA A 134 29.13 -17.95 -14.93
C ALA A 134 30.49 -17.54 -15.51
N ASN A 135 30.83 -16.26 -15.41
CA ASN A 135 31.94 -15.65 -16.15
C ASN A 135 33.00 -15.01 -15.24
N GLY A 136 32.93 -15.23 -13.93
CA GLY A 136 33.83 -14.61 -12.96
C GLY A 136 33.65 -13.09 -12.83
N GLY A 137 32.44 -12.60 -13.09
CA GLY A 137 32.09 -11.19 -12.89
C GLY A 137 32.20 -10.76 -11.42
N SER A 138 32.28 -9.44 -11.20
CA SER A 138 32.43 -8.86 -9.87
C SER A 138 31.20 -9.14 -8.99
N VAL A 139 31.42 -9.83 -7.88
CA VAL A 139 30.38 -10.02 -6.85
C VAL A 139 29.97 -8.68 -6.24
N GLN A 140 30.89 -7.72 -6.19
CA GLN A 140 30.58 -6.37 -5.71
C GLN A 140 29.54 -5.70 -6.61
N ASP A 141 29.63 -5.87 -7.93
CA ASP A 141 28.66 -5.29 -8.88
C ASP A 141 27.26 -5.90 -8.67
N ALA A 142 27.19 -7.19 -8.30
CA ALA A 142 25.93 -7.85 -7.96
C ALA A 142 25.33 -7.28 -6.67
N LEU A 143 26.16 -7.02 -5.65
CA LEU A 143 25.73 -6.39 -4.40
C LEU A 143 25.25 -4.96 -4.65
N ASP A 144 25.99 -4.18 -5.44
CA ASP A 144 25.63 -2.80 -5.78
C ASP A 144 24.31 -2.74 -6.57
N ALA A 145 24.08 -3.73 -7.46
CA ALA A 145 22.81 -3.83 -8.18
C ALA A 145 21.63 -4.17 -7.26
N VAL A 146 21.83 -5.03 -6.26
CA VAL A 146 20.83 -5.33 -5.23
C VAL A 146 20.55 -4.09 -4.39
N ASP A 147 21.58 -3.37 -3.96
CA ASP A 147 21.43 -2.17 -3.14
C ASP A 147 20.74 -1.04 -3.92
N ALA A 148 21.06 -0.87 -5.20
CA ALA A 148 20.35 0.07 -6.08
C ALA A 148 18.85 -0.27 -6.22
N ALA A 149 18.50 -1.55 -6.38
CA ALA A 149 17.10 -1.98 -6.43
C ALA A 149 16.39 -1.75 -5.08
N ASN A 150 17.05 -2.02 -3.96
CA ASN A 150 16.53 -1.77 -2.63
C ASN A 150 16.27 -0.28 -2.37
N ASP A 151 17.23 0.57 -2.73
CA ASP A 151 17.07 2.02 -2.56
C ASP A 151 15.97 2.60 -3.43
N TYR A 152 15.76 2.05 -4.64
CA TYR A 152 14.65 2.43 -5.52
C TYR A 152 13.29 1.90 -5.03
N ALA A 153 13.23 0.75 -4.37
CA ALA A 153 11.99 0.20 -3.82
C ALA A 153 11.37 1.12 -2.74
N ARG A 154 12.20 1.80 -1.94
CA ARG A 154 11.77 2.68 -0.84
C ARG A 154 10.83 3.82 -1.30
N PRO A 155 11.20 4.66 -2.28
CA PRO A 155 10.32 5.73 -2.76
C PRO A 155 9.05 5.18 -3.45
N VAL A 156 9.12 4.04 -4.15
CA VAL A 156 7.94 3.38 -4.75
C VAL A 156 6.92 3.04 -3.67
N LEU A 157 7.34 2.31 -2.62
CA LEU A 157 6.46 1.95 -1.49
C LEU A 157 5.94 3.20 -0.76
N LYS A 158 6.76 4.25 -0.62
CA LYS A 158 6.33 5.51 0.00
C LYS A 158 5.25 6.21 -0.80
N ARG A 159 5.31 6.15 -2.13
CA ARG A 159 4.30 6.73 -3.02
C ARG A 159 2.99 6.00 -2.91
N GLU A 160 3.01 4.67 -2.93
CA GLU A 160 1.80 3.86 -2.78
C GLU A 160 1.16 4.07 -1.39
N TRP A 161 1.97 4.21 -0.34
CA TRP A 161 1.46 4.59 0.98
C TRP A 161 0.78 5.97 0.99
N LYS A 162 1.33 6.97 0.28
CA LYS A 162 0.69 8.28 0.15
C LYS A 162 -0.64 8.17 -0.62
N ARG A 163 -0.71 7.33 -1.66
CA ARG A 163 -1.94 7.07 -2.44
C ARG A 163 -3.04 6.47 -1.57
N VAL A 164 -2.70 5.49 -0.73
CA VAL A 164 -3.64 4.89 0.24
C VAL A 164 -4.16 5.94 1.21
N LYS A 165 -3.29 6.76 1.81
CA LYS A 165 -3.71 7.79 2.77
C LYS A 165 -4.56 8.91 2.15
N ALA A 166 -4.37 9.20 0.87
CA ALA A 166 -5.16 10.22 0.17
C ALA A 166 -6.63 9.79 0.02
N GLY A 167 -6.86 8.49 -0.13
CA GLY A 167 -8.18 7.88 -0.30
C GLY A 167 -8.85 8.17 -1.65
N GLU A 168 -9.99 7.54 -1.90
CA GLU A 168 -10.72 7.70 -3.16
C GLU A 168 -11.40 9.08 -3.28
N LEU A 169 -11.67 9.51 -4.51
CA LEU A 169 -12.38 10.77 -4.77
C LEU A 169 -13.75 10.85 -4.05
N PRO A 170 -14.62 9.82 -4.08
CA PRO A 170 -15.90 9.86 -3.37
C PRO A 170 -15.72 10.04 -1.86
N PHE A 171 -14.75 9.35 -1.25
CA PHE A 171 -14.45 9.53 0.17
C PHE A 171 -14.00 10.96 0.48
N ARG A 172 -13.12 11.54 -0.35
CA ARG A 172 -12.67 12.94 -0.18
C ARG A 172 -13.82 13.93 -0.27
N VAL A 173 -14.79 13.70 -1.17
CA VAL A 173 -16.00 14.53 -1.29
C VAL A 173 -16.89 14.39 -0.06
N VAL A 174 -17.18 13.15 0.36
CA VAL A 174 -18.03 12.89 1.53
C VAL A 174 -17.43 13.51 2.80
N ARG A 175 -16.12 13.32 3.02
CA ARG A 175 -15.40 13.86 4.17
C ARG A 175 -15.37 15.39 4.20
N ASN A 176 -15.05 16.02 3.08
CA ASN A 176 -14.75 17.45 3.06
C ASN A 176 -16.00 18.33 2.84
N TRP A 177 -17.07 17.79 2.24
CA TRP A 177 -18.25 18.58 1.86
C TRP A 177 -19.54 18.05 2.47
N LEU A 178 -19.83 16.76 2.27
CA LEU A 178 -21.13 16.20 2.63
C LEU A 178 -21.34 16.17 4.15
N ALA A 179 -20.37 15.66 4.91
CA ALA A 179 -20.45 15.57 6.35
C ALA A 179 -20.58 16.95 7.05
N PRO A 180 -19.76 17.98 6.71
CA PRO A 180 -19.94 19.34 7.23
C PRO A 180 -21.30 19.94 6.85
N THR A 181 -21.79 19.71 5.63
CA THR A 181 -23.08 20.24 5.18
C THR A 181 -24.23 19.64 5.99
N ILE A 182 -24.23 18.32 6.20
CA ILE A 182 -25.24 17.64 7.03
C ILE A 182 -25.22 18.21 8.46
N PHE A 183 -24.03 18.42 9.02
CA PHE A 183 -23.87 18.98 10.36
C PHE A 183 -24.43 20.40 10.46
N ILE A 184 -24.08 21.27 9.51
CA ILE A 184 -24.56 22.67 9.46
C ILE A 184 -26.09 22.71 9.29
N VAL A 185 -26.65 21.92 8.38
CA VAL A 185 -28.10 21.85 8.15
C VAL A 185 -28.83 21.35 9.40
N SER A 186 -28.27 20.36 10.09
CA SER A 186 -28.85 19.84 11.34
C SER A 186 -28.86 20.90 12.44
N ILE A 187 -27.76 21.64 12.61
CA ILE A 187 -27.70 22.75 13.58
C ILE A 187 -28.65 23.88 13.19
N ALA A 188 -28.66 24.29 11.93
CA ALA A 188 -29.55 25.35 11.45
C ALA A 188 -31.02 24.99 11.67
N PHE A 189 -31.39 23.72 11.46
CA PHE A 189 -32.74 23.23 11.74
C PHE A 189 -33.09 23.30 13.24
N LEU A 190 -32.18 22.87 14.12
CA LEU A 190 -32.36 22.97 15.57
C LEU A 190 -32.50 24.42 16.04
N VAL A 191 -31.66 25.32 15.51
CA VAL A 191 -31.70 26.76 15.82
C VAL A 191 -32.99 27.41 15.28
N PHE A 192 -33.44 27.01 14.09
CA PHE A 192 -34.71 27.47 13.53
C PHE A 192 -35.88 27.03 14.41
N MET A 193 -35.89 25.77 14.87
CA MET A 193 -36.89 25.29 15.82
C MET A 193 -36.84 26.03 17.17
N TRP A 194 -35.65 26.43 17.62
CA TRP A 194 -35.45 27.14 18.88
C TRP A 194 -35.85 28.63 18.81
N ASN A 195 -35.48 29.32 17.75
CA ASN A 195 -35.70 30.77 17.57
C ASN A 195 -37.02 31.10 16.87
N GLY A 196 -37.55 30.18 16.07
CA GLY A 196 -38.83 30.32 15.38
C GLY A 196 -40.00 29.97 16.30
N THR A 197 -40.54 30.98 16.98
CA THR A 197 -41.94 30.99 17.48
C THR A 197 -42.39 29.75 18.27
N PHE A 198 -41.60 29.26 19.22
CA PHE A 198 -42.09 28.33 20.25
C PHE A 198 -41.83 28.92 21.64
N LYS A 199 -42.75 29.78 22.10
CA LYS A 199 -43.06 29.80 23.53
C LYS A 199 -44.06 28.68 23.75
N ILE A 200 -43.61 27.60 24.40
CA ILE A 200 -44.51 26.62 25.03
C ILE A 200 -45.35 27.36 26.07
#